data_AF-A0A1A7QJ01-F1
#
_entry.id   AF-A0A1A7QJ01-F1
#
_cell.length_a   1.000
_cell.length_b   1.000
_cell.length_c   1.000
_cell.angle_alpha   90.00
_cell.angle_beta   90.00
_cell.angle_gamma   90.00
#
_symmetry.space_group_name_H-M   'P 1'
#
loop_
_entity.id
_entity.type
_entity.pdbx_description
1 polymer ?
#
loop_
_entity_poly.entity_id
_entity_poly.type
_entity_poly.pdbx_seq_one_letter_code
_entity_poly.pdbx_strand_id
1 'polypeptide(L)'
;MNIVVFVPAKGHSERIPDKNIAVLDGDYLFKRKLRQALECPAVTEVCLDTESDALADLATDLPISRLARPAALASNATDGHEMFAWECSQRPDADVWIQLLCTAPFVSAATISRAIEALLADPAADSLVAVTRAKQYCWDGSAPAYGTGRIPNSVDLPATVIEAMSLYIVRRSASGGVPTRRYGSRPILFDLDPIEQIDINRGSDLIIAETVAAGQRATQVTRFRAMISHLSSTVLADICKDLAIPAVLAPGLRPTSGGKLLGRAKTLELRRLGPDDPPDAWKGIYNALDSYRFVRSGDVIMVATDVPDRAYFGDLNANLAVRSGAVGAVIDGATRDTADVRALGFPVYARASNCNDIKLEGTVRAMNRPIEMGGVRVCNDDIVFADEDGVIVVPKERWDEVEAAAWDVMSNEARIRMYAARGRDIGEILAECGTF
;
A
#
# COMPACT_ATOMS: atom_id res chain seq x y z
N MET A 1 11.98 -4.54 -24.40
CA MET A 1 13.14 -4.20 -23.56
C MET A 1 12.91 -4.82 -22.20
N ASN A 2 13.84 -5.64 -21.73
CA ASN A 2 13.78 -6.34 -20.46
C ASN A 2 14.34 -5.43 -19.35
N ILE A 3 13.49 -4.92 -18.47
CA ILE A 3 13.86 -4.07 -17.33
C ILE A 3 13.64 -4.85 -16.03
N VAL A 4 14.74 -5.18 -15.35
CA VAL A 4 14.72 -5.93 -14.10
C VAL A 4 14.97 -4.99 -12.93
N VAL A 5 14.11 -5.06 -11.91
CA VAL A 5 14.24 -4.33 -10.66
C VAL A 5 14.68 -5.28 -9.54
N PHE A 6 15.68 -4.88 -8.78
CA PHE A 6 16.10 -5.52 -7.54
C PHE A 6 15.70 -4.66 -6.34
N VAL A 7 15.05 -5.29 -5.36
CA VAL A 7 14.70 -4.70 -4.06
C VAL A 7 15.48 -5.45 -2.99
N PRO A 8 16.67 -4.97 -2.58
CA PRO A 8 17.45 -5.60 -1.52
C PRO A 8 16.80 -5.37 -0.15
N ALA A 9 16.50 -6.47 0.54
CA ALA A 9 16.02 -6.49 1.92
C ALA A 9 16.78 -7.50 2.75
N LYS A 10 17.64 -7.02 3.66
CA LYS A 10 18.32 -7.85 4.67
C LYS A 10 17.35 -8.17 5.82
N GLY A 11 17.38 -9.41 6.31
CA GLY A 11 16.53 -9.91 7.39
C GLY A 11 16.86 -9.31 8.76
N HIS A 12 18.13 -8.97 9.01
CA HIS A 12 18.56 -8.32 10.25
C HIS A 12 19.15 -6.93 9.98
N SER A 13 18.77 -5.95 10.80
CA SER A 13 19.31 -4.59 10.74
C SER A 13 19.74 -4.12 12.13
N GLU A 14 20.95 -3.57 12.23
CA GLU A 14 21.57 -3.18 13.51
C GLU A 14 21.13 -1.79 14.00
N ARG A 15 20.78 -0.86 13.09
CA ARG A 15 20.48 0.54 13.43
C ARG A 15 19.01 0.77 13.80
N ILE A 16 18.11 0.03 13.14
CA ILE A 16 16.70 -0.08 13.46
C ILE A 16 16.43 -1.59 13.44
N PRO A 17 16.06 -2.22 14.57
CA PRO A 17 15.70 -3.63 14.59
C PRO A 17 14.71 -3.93 13.49
N ASP A 18 15.10 -4.85 12.60
CA ASP A 18 14.31 -5.31 11.48
C ASP A 18 13.71 -4.19 10.61
N LYS A 19 14.52 -3.16 10.31
CA LYS A 19 14.18 -1.99 9.48
C LYS A 19 13.28 -2.28 8.27
N ASN A 20 13.56 -3.36 7.53
CA ASN A 20 12.82 -3.70 6.31
C ASN A 20 11.37 -4.15 6.60
N ILE A 21 11.09 -4.70 7.78
CA ILE A 21 9.74 -5.01 8.26
C ILE A 21 9.18 -3.92 9.19
N ALA A 22 9.82 -2.76 9.28
CA ALA A 22 9.16 -1.60 9.87
C ALA A 22 7.90 -1.31 9.05
N VAL A 23 6.80 -1.05 9.75
CA VAL A 23 5.55 -0.66 9.13
C VAL A 23 5.64 0.83 8.86
N LEU A 24 5.49 1.20 7.60
CA LEU A 24 5.29 2.59 7.19
C LEU A 24 3.96 2.67 6.48
N ASP A 25 3.08 3.53 6.98
CA ASP A 25 1.80 3.78 6.36
C ASP A 25 1.11 2.44 6.06
N GLY A 26 0.97 1.63 7.11
CA GLY A 26 0.36 0.30 7.15
C GLY A 26 0.78 -0.74 6.12
N ASP A 27 1.99 -0.67 5.60
CA ASP A 27 2.64 -1.80 4.92
C ASP A 27 4.10 -1.90 5.36
N TYR A 28 4.71 -3.08 5.18
CA TYR A 28 6.13 -3.24 5.43
C TYR A 28 6.96 -2.45 4.41
N LEU A 29 8.04 -1.79 4.83
CA LEU A 29 8.87 -0.98 3.94
C LEU A 29 9.34 -1.74 2.69
N PHE A 30 9.82 -2.98 2.84
CA PHE A 30 10.26 -3.77 1.69
C PHE A 30 9.11 -4.14 0.76
N LYS A 31 7.95 -4.50 1.32
CA LYS A 31 6.76 -4.90 0.57
C LYS A 31 6.16 -3.72 -0.19
N ARG A 32 6.14 -2.54 0.45
CA ARG A 32 5.81 -1.26 -0.18
C ARG A 32 6.70 -1.02 -1.39
N LYS A 33 8.02 -1.23 -1.27
CA LYS A 33 8.93 -1.01 -2.40
C LYS A 33 8.71 -2.01 -3.54
N LEU A 34 8.47 -3.28 -3.23
CA LEU A 34 8.09 -4.29 -4.23
C LEU A 34 6.83 -3.89 -4.99
N ARG A 35 5.78 -3.42 -4.29
CA ARG A 35 4.55 -2.93 -4.91
C ARG A 35 4.79 -1.72 -5.82
N GLN A 36 5.57 -0.75 -5.37
CA GLN A 36 5.93 0.43 -6.18
C GLN A 36 6.68 0.04 -7.47
N ALA A 37 7.52 -1.01 -7.41
CA ALA A 37 8.19 -1.54 -8.59
C ALA A 37 7.21 -2.27 -9.53
N LEU A 38 6.30 -3.08 -8.99
CA LEU A 38 5.27 -3.79 -9.75
C LEU A 38 4.25 -2.86 -10.41
N GLU A 39 3.94 -1.74 -9.77
CA GLU A 39 3.03 -0.70 -10.28
C GLU A 39 3.66 0.13 -11.42
N CYS A 40 4.96 0.00 -11.68
CA CYS A 40 5.65 0.70 -12.76
C CYS A 40 5.50 -0.06 -14.10
N PRO A 41 4.77 0.48 -15.10
CA PRO A 41 4.40 -0.29 -16.31
C PRO A 41 5.58 -0.75 -17.18
N ALA A 42 6.71 -0.05 -17.12
CA ALA A 42 7.90 -0.38 -17.90
C ALA A 42 8.71 -1.56 -17.32
N VAL A 43 8.49 -1.93 -16.05
CA VAL A 43 9.24 -2.99 -15.36
C VAL A 43 8.72 -4.36 -15.81
N THR A 44 9.63 -5.26 -16.20
CA THR A 44 9.28 -6.60 -16.68
C THR A 44 9.48 -7.68 -15.64
N GLU A 45 10.39 -7.48 -14.68
CA GLU A 45 10.61 -8.39 -13.56
C GLU A 45 10.94 -7.60 -12.29
N VAL A 46 10.36 -8.02 -11.17
CA VAL A 46 10.70 -7.52 -9.83
C VAL A 46 11.26 -8.67 -9.00
N CYS A 47 12.45 -8.44 -8.46
CA CYS A 47 13.22 -9.40 -7.68
C CYS A 47 13.35 -8.90 -6.23
N LEU A 48 12.93 -9.71 -5.26
CA LEU A 48 13.29 -9.53 -3.86
C LEU A 48 14.67 -10.17 -3.62
N ASP A 49 15.69 -9.35 -3.37
CA ASP A 49 17.01 -9.81 -2.96
C ASP A 49 17.06 -9.93 -1.43
N THR A 50 17.00 -11.17 -0.92
CA THR A 50 17.03 -11.45 0.51
C THR A 50 17.61 -12.83 0.85
N GLU A 51 18.40 -12.88 1.91
CA GLU A 51 18.85 -14.11 2.56
C GLU A 51 17.77 -14.71 3.49
N SER A 52 16.73 -13.95 3.84
CA SER A 52 15.76 -14.31 4.87
C SER A 52 14.56 -15.04 4.29
N ASP A 53 14.33 -16.28 4.75
CA ASP A 53 13.12 -17.03 4.42
C ASP A 53 11.86 -16.35 4.94
N ALA A 54 11.92 -15.76 6.15
CA ALA A 54 10.78 -15.03 6.73
C ALA A 54 10.35 -13.82 5.87
N LEU A 55 11.31 -13.07 5.30
CA LEU A 55 10.98 -11.97 4.38
C LEU A 55 10.40 -12.50 3.07
N ALA A 56 10.96 -13.59 2.53
CA ALA A 56 10.44 -14.23 1.34
C ALA A 56 8.99 -14.70 1.54
N ASP A 57 8.70 -15.34 2.67
CA ASP A 57 7.37 -15.81 3.03
C ASP A 57 6.35 -14.67 3.09
N LEU A 58 6.73 -13.51 3.62
CA LEU A 58 5.90 -12.30 3.69
C LEU A 58 5.57 -11.67 2.33
N ALA A 59 6.31 -12.01 1.27
CA ALA A 59 6.13 -11.52 -0.09
C ALA A 59 5.49 -12.54 -1.05
N THR A 60 5.14 -13.74 -0.58
CA THR A 60 4.55 -14.83 -1.40
C THR A 60 3.24 -14.47 -2.09
N ASP A 61 2.53 -13.45 -1.60
CA ASP A 61 1.30 -12.92 -2.22
C ASP A 61 1.58 -11.94 -3.37
N LEU A 62 2.84 -11.64 -3.68
CA LEU A 62 3.24 -10.76 -4.77
C LEU A 62 3.81 -11.56 -5.95
N PRO A 63 3.57 -11.12 -7.20
CA PRO A 63 4.12 -11.74 -8.40
C PRO A 63 5.59 -11.33 -8.61
N ILE A 64 6.47 -11.73 -7.68
CA ILE A 64 7.90 -11.41 -7.67
C ILE A 64 8.75 -12.68 -7.68
N SER A 65 10.02 -12.56 -8.09
CA SER A 65 11.00 -13.62 -7.92
C SER A 65 11.88 -13.35 -6.69
N ARG A 66 12.34 -14.40 -6.01
CA ARG A 66 13.33 -14.28 -4.94
C ARG A 66 14.73 -14.49 -5.51
N LEU A 67 15.66 -13.60 -5.21
CA LEU A 67 17.08 -13.88 -5.26
C LEU A 67 17.53 -14.27 -3.86
N ALA A 68 17.86 -15.56 -3.68
CA ALA A 68 18.34 -16.07 -2.39
C ALA A 68 19.76 -15.57 -2.15
N ARG A 69 19.88 -14.42 -1.46
CA ARG A 69 21.16 -13.75 -1.23
C ARG A 69 22.13 -14.67 -0.49
N PRO A 70 23.38 -14.84 -0.99
CA PRO A 70 24.44 -15.48 -0.24
C PRO A 70 24.67 -14.76 1.09
N ALA A 71 24.81 -15.51 2.19
CA ALA A 71 25.04 -14.95 3.52
C ALA A 71 26.27 -14.02 3.59
N ALA A 72 27.30 -14.29 2.79
CA ALA A 72 28.50 -13.46 2.69
C ALA A 72 28.21 -12.04 2.18
N LEU A 73 27.19 -11.87 1.33
CA LEU A 73 26.72 -10.57 0.83
C LEU A 73 25.70 -9.91 1.76
N ALA A 74 25.20 -10.62 2.78
CA ALA A 74 24.29 -10.08 3.79
C ALA A 74 25.06 -9.44 4.97
N SER A 75 26.21 -8.81 4.70
CA SER A 75 27.09 -8.20 5.69
C SER A 75 27.12 -6.68 5.55
N ASN A 76 27.36 -5.95 6.65
CA ASN A 76 27.59 -4.50 6.58
C ASN A 76 28.94 -4.14 5.94
N ALA A 77 29.82 -5.13 5.74
CA ALA A 77 31.07 -4.97 5.01
C ALA A 77 30.89 -5.03 3.48
N THR A 78 29.79 -5.61 3.00
CA THR A 78 29.47 -5.68 1.57
C THR A 78 29.08 -4.30 1.09
N ASP A 79 29.80 -3.79 0.09
CA ASP A 79 29.48 -2.49 -0.49
C ASP A 79 28.31 -2.57 -1.48
N GLY A 80 27.70 -1.42 -1.76
CA GLY A 80 26.53 -1.36 -2.63
C GLY A 80 26.79 -1.75 -4.08
N HIS A 81 28.02 -1.60 -4.58
CA HIS A 81 28.42 -2.04 -5.92
C HIS A 81 28.58 -3.56 -5.97
N GLU A 82 29.23 -4.16 -4.97
CA GLU A 82 29.39 -5.62 -4.88
C GLU A 82 28.02 -6.33 -4.89
N MET A 83 27.08 -5.86 -4.07
CA MET A 83 25.72 -6.41 -4.03
C MET A 83 25.00 -6.24 -5.37
N PHE A 84 25.05 -5.04 -5.96
CA PHE A 84 24.40 -4.77 -7.25
C PHE A 84 25.00 -5.59 -8.40
N ALA A 85 26.33 -5.78 -8.41
CA ALA A 85 27.00 -6.61 -9.39
C ALA A 85 26.54 -8.07 -9.32
N TRP A 86 26.40 -8.59 -8.10
CA TRP A 86 25.86 -9.93 -7.90
C TRP A 86 24.40 -10.04 -8.37
N GLU A 87 23.52 -9.11 -8.00
CA GLU A 87 22.12 -9.08 -8.47
C GLU A 87 22.05 -9.10 -9.99
N CYS A 88 22.81 -8.21 -10.66
CA CYS A 88 22.85 -8.12 -12.12
C CYS A 88 23.35 -9.44 -12.75
N SER A 89 24.30 -10.14 -12.10
CA SER A 89 24.82 -11.44 -12.58
C SER A 89 23.77 -12.55 -12.55
N GLN A 90 22.74 -12.42 -11.72
CA GLN A 90 21.61 -13.37 -11.67
C GLN A 90 20.61 -13.13 -12.80
N ARG A 91 20.67 -11.98 -13.47
CA ARG A 91 19.86 -11.63 -14.65
C ARG A 91 20.74 -11.05 -15.75
N PRO A 92 21.68 -11.86 -16.30
CA PRO A 92 22.68 -11.38 -17.24
C PRO A 92 22.09 -11.00 -18.60
N ASP A 93 20.80 -11.27 -18.84
CA ASP A 93 20.05 -11.01 -20.08
C ASP A 93 19.14 -9.77 -20.00
N ALA A 94 19.16 -8.99 -18.91
CA ALA A 94 18.39 -7.74 -18.84
C ALA A 94 18.98 -6.63 -19.73
N ASP A 95 18.13 -5.80 -20.31
CA ASP A 95 18.58 -4.61 -21.06
C ASP A 95 18.89 -3.45 -20.11
N VAL A 96 18.16 -3.39 -18.99
CA VAL A 96 18.27 -2.38 -17.95
C VAL A 96 18.12 -3.05 -16.59
N TRP A 97 19.04 -2.74 -15.66
CA TRP A 97 18.98 -3.15 -14.26
C TRP A 97 18.68 -1.95 -13.38
N ILE A 98 17.78 -2.13 -12.42
CA ILE A 98 17.39 -1.10 -11.46
C ILE A 98 17.60 -1.65 -10.06
N GLN A 99 18.24 -0.87 -9.17
CA GLN A 99 18.26 -1.17 -7.74
C GLN A 99 17.44 -0.12 -6.99
N LEU A 100 16.49 -0.59 -6.19
CA LEU A 100 15.55 0.23 -5.43
C LEU A 100 15.66 -0.05 -3.94
N LEU A 101 16.02 0.96 -3.15
CA LEU A 101 16.21 0.75 -1.71
C LEU A 101 14.89 0.90 -0.95
N CYS A 102 14.60 -0.06 -0.07
CA CYS A 102 13.40 -0.08 0.79
C CYS A 102 13.29 1.16 1.70
N THR A 103 14.42 1.82 1.95
CA THR A 103 14.58 2.93 2.88
C THR A 103 14.09 4.25 2.31
N ALA A 104 13.88 4.33 0.99
CA ALA A 104 13.33 5.50 0.30
C ALA A 104 11.85 5.26 -0.08
N PRO A 105 10.91 5.32 0.86
CA PRO A 105 9.54 4.86 0.68
C PRO A 105 8.68 5.69 -0.28
N PHE A 106 9.16 6.86 -0.68
CA PHE A 106 8.43 7.78 -1.56
C PHE A 106 8.97 7.82 -3.00
N VAL A 107 10.01 7.06 -3.33
CA VAL A 107 10.33 6.74 -4.73
C VAL A 107 9.23 5.82 -5.26
N SER A 108 8.22 6.43 -5.88
CA SER A 108 6.98 5.80 -6.33
C SER A 108 7.10 5.15 -7.71
N ALA A 109 6.07 4.43 -8.15
CA ALA A 109 5.96 3.93 -9.53
C ALA A 109 6.12 5.05 -10.58
N ALA A 110 5.53 6.22 -10.32
CA ALA A 110 5.68 7.42 -11.16
C ALA A 110 7.12 7.93 -11.17
N THR A 111 7.80 7.97 -10.02
CA THR A 111 9.22 8.34 -9.91
C THR A 111 10.09 7.39 -10.73
N ILE A 112 9.84 6.08 -10.61
CA ILE A 112 10.57 5.04 -11.34
C ILE A 112 10.36 5.19 -12.85
N SER A 113 9.11 5.44 -13.29
CA SER A 113 8.79 5.65 -14.70
C SER A 113 9.52 6.87 -15.27
N ARG A 114 9.47 8.02 -14.58
CA ARG A 114 10.21 9.24 -14.98
C ARG A 114 11.71 8.99 -15.09
N ALA A 115 12.29 8.22 -14.17
CA ALA A 115 13.72 7.91 -14.21
C ALA A 115 14.07 6.99 -15.38
N ILE A 116 13.28 5.95 -15.64
CA ILE A 116 13.46 5.08 -16.81
C ILE A 116 13.36 5.90 -18.10
N GLU A 117 12.33 6.72 -18.24
CA GLU A 117 12.12 7.60 -19.40
C GLU A 117 13.29 8.56 -19.59
N ALA A 118 13.78 9.19 -18.53
CA ALA A 118 14.94 10.09 -18.58
C ALA A 118 16.20 9.37 -19.08
N LEU A 119 16.47 8.15 -18.61
CA LEU A 119 17.59 7.35 -19.11
C LEU A 119 17.41 7.01 -20.60
N LEU A 120 16.22 6.54 -20.99
CA LEU A 120 15.93 6.13 -22.38
C LEU A 120 15.96 7.29 -23.37
N ALA A 121 15.61 8.50 -22.93
CA ALA A 121 15.66 9.70 -23.76
C ALA A 121 17.10 10.12 -24.11
N ASP A 122 18.12 9.68 -23.35
CA ASP A 122 19.53 9.92 -23.64
C ASP A 122 20.27 8.62 -24.03
N PRO A 123 20.49 8.37 -25.33
CA PRO A 123 21.25 7.22 -25.80
C PRO A 123 22.72 7.23 -25.37
N ALA A 124 23.30 8.39 -25.03
CA ALA A 124 24.69 8.52 -24.63
C ALA A 124 24.90 8.23 -23.13
N ALA A 125 23.85 8.30 -22.32
CA ALA A 125 23.86 7.92 -20.92
C ALA A 125 23.90 6.40 -20.74
N ASP A 126 24.73 5.93 -19.83
CA ASP A 126 24.88 4.51 -19.50
C ASP A 126 24.23 4.14 -18.16
N SER A 127 23.86 5.14 -17.37
CA SER A 127 23.29 4.96 -16.05
C SER A 127 22.54 6.20 -15.56
N LEU A 128 21.79 6.05 -14.49
CA LEU A 128 21.10 7.12 -13.79
C LEU A 128 21.23 6.90 -12.28
N VAL A 129 21.56 7.98 -11.57
CA VAL A 129 21.68 8.02 -10.11
C VAL A 129 20.73 9.08 -9.58
N ALA A 130 19.86 8.69 -8.65
CA ALA A 130 18.97 9.63 -7.99
C ALA A 130 19.74 10.54 -7.01
N VAL A 131 19.50 11.84 -7.10
CA VAL A 131 20.18 12.87 -6.31
C VAL A 131 19.21 13.91 -5.76
N THR A 132 19.68 14.64 -4.75
CA THR A 132 19.14 15.91 -4.32
C THR A 132 20.09 17.03 -4.76
N ARG A 133 19.54 18.12 -5.29
CA ARG A 133 20.25 19.38 -5.47
C ARG A 133 19.72 20.44 -4.52
N ALA A 134 20.61 21.00 -3.71
CA ALA A 134 20.26 22.10 -2.82
C ALA A 134 21.39 23.13 -2.75
N LYS A 135 21.04 24.40 -2.59
CA LYS A 135 21.99 25.47 -2.31
C LYS A 135 22.19 25.56 -0.80
N GLN A 136 23.25 24.93 -0.29
CA GLN A 136 23.49 24.76 1.14
C GLN A 136 24.72 25.52 1.62
N TYR A 137 24.63 26.05 2.85
CA TYR A 137 25.77 26.62 3.56
C TYR A 137 26.58 25.50 4.21
N CYS A 138 27.51 24.93 3.46
CA CYS A 138 28.34 23.81 3.92
C CYS A 138 29.50 24.28 4.82
N TRP A 139 29.97 23.38 5.69
CA TRP A 139 31.17 23.54 6.51
C TRP A 139 32.17 22.42 6.17
N ASP A 140 33.46 22.74 6.15
CA ASP A 140 34.57 21.79 6.03
C ASP A 140 35.33 21.76 7.37
N GLY A 141 35.14 20.69 8.13
CA GLY A 141 35.58 20.61 9.53
C GLY A 141 34.96 21.71 10.38
N SER A 142 35.79 22.61 10.91
CA SER A 142 35.37 23.74 11.74
C SER A 142 35.32 25.08 11.00
N ALA A 143 35.44 25.08 9.67
CA ALA A 143 35.41 26.29 8.85
C ALA A 143 34.25 26.28 7.84
N PRO A 144 33.62 27.42 7.54
CA PRO A 144 32.60 27.50 6.48
C PRO A 144 33.24 27.31 5.09
N ALA A 145 32.62 26.49 4.25
CA ALA A 145 33.09 26.22 2.89
C ALA A 145 33.05 27.46 1.97
N TYR A 146 32.28 28.49 2.36
CA TYR A 146 32.21 29.78 1.67
C TYR A 146 33.28 30.79 2.17
N GLY A 147 34.21 30.37 3.03
CA GLY A 147 35.28 31.20 3.58
C GLY A 147 34.85 32.07 4.77
N THR A 148 35.81 32.76 5.40
CA THR A 148 35.62 33.54 6.64
C THR A 148 35.20 35.01 6.40
N GLY A 149 35.00 35.39 5.14
CA GLY A 149 34.58 36.72 4.76
C GLY A 149 33.06 36.92 4.90
N ARG A 150 32.44 37.47 3.86
CA ARG A 150 30.99 37.69 3.83
C ARG A 150 30.25 36.37 3.58
N ILE A 151 29.16 36.15 4.33
CA ILE A 151 28.20 35.07 4.05
C ILE A 151 27.48 35.38 2.71
N PRO A 152 27.60 34.52 1.68
CA PRO A 152 26.95 34.73 0.38
C PRO A 152 25.42 34.61 0.52
N ASN A 153 24.66 35.17 -0.44
CA ASN A 153 23.22 34.88 -0.47
C ASN A 153 22.99 33.44 -0.92
N SER A 154 21.89 32.84 -0.47
CA SER A 154 21.54 31.46 -0.82
C SER A 154 21.39 31.25 -2.33
N VAL A 155 20.95 32.26 -3.07
CA VAL A 155 20.81 32.21 -4.53
C VAL A 155 22.16 32.20 -5.27
N ASP A 156 23.23 32.67 -4.64
CA ASP A 156 24.56 32.77 -5.24
C ASP A 156 25.41 31.52 -4.95
N LEU A 157 24.96 30.64 -4.06
CA LEU A 157 25.66 29.40 -3.71
C LEU A 157 25.68 28.42 -4.89
N PRO A 158 26.80 27.68 -5.08
CA PRO A 158 26.81 26.53 -5.97
C PRO A 158 25.81 25.48 -5.47
N ALA A 159 25.30 24.65 -6.38
CA ALA A 159 24.45 23.54 -6.01
C ALA A 159 25.30 22.44 -5.34
N THR A 160 24.95 22.08 -4.11
CA THR A 160 25.40 20.85 -3.46
C THR A 160 24.58 19.70 -4.03
N VAL A 161 25.26 18.74 -4.65
CA VAL A 161 24.65 17.50 -5.14
C VAL A 161 24.87 16.42 -4.09
N ILE A 162 23.78 15.82 -3.63
CA ILE A 162 23.80 14.77 -2.60
C ILE A 162 23.18 13.53 -3.22
N GLU A 163 23.91 12.42 -3.23
CA GLU A 163 23.35 11.14 -3.68
C GLU A 163 22.26 10.68 -2.71
N ALA A 164 21.08 10.35 -3.25
CA ALA A 164 19.91 10.02 -2.44
C ALA A 164 19.91 8.57 -1.92
N MET A 165 20.83 7.72 -2.40
CA MET A 165 20.94 6.31 -2.03
C MET A 165 19.61 5.53 -2.18
N SER A 166 18.77 5.92 -3.14
CA SER A 166 17.38 5.43 -3.23
C SER A 166 17.08 4.63 -4.50
N LEU A 167 17.62 5.07 -5.63
CA LEU A 167 17.35 4.55 -6.97
C LEU A 167 18.61 4.64 -7.84
N TYR A 168 18.95 3.51 -8.45
CA TYR A 168 20.02 3.39 -9.45
C TYR A 168 19.49 2.66 -10.67
N ILE A 169 19.86 3.12 -11.86
CA ILE A 169 19.54 2.45 -13.12
C ILE A 169 20.82 2.31 -13.92
N VAL A 170 21.10 1.12 -14.44
CA VAL A 170 22.23 0.89 -15.35
C VAL A 170 21.73 0.20 -16.62
N ARG A 171 22.08 0.76 -17.77
CA ARG A 171 21.79 0.18 -19.09
C ARG A 171 22.90 -0.80 -19.47
N ARG A 172 22.54 -1.87 -20.18
CA ARG A 172 23.50 -2.76 -20.84
C ARG A 172 24.49 -1.98 -21.71
N SER A 173 25.77 -2.27 -21.54
CA SER A 173 26.82 -1.70 -22.39
C SER A 173 26.82 -2.34 -23.78
N ALA A 174 27.23 -1.57 -24.79
CA ALA A 174 27.37 -2.06 -26.16
C ALA A 174 28.41 -3.19 -26.30
N SER A 175 29.40 -3.25 -25.40
CA SER A 175 30.43 -4.30 -25.41
C SER A 175 29.91 -5.68 -24.97
N GLY A 176 28.69 -5.74 -24.43
CA GLY A 176 28.21 -6.91 -23.69
C GLY A 176 28.93 -7.02 -22.34
N GLY A 177 28.17 -7.25 -21.28
CA GLY A 177 28.71 -7.34 -19.93
C GLY A 177 27.67 -6.97 -18.88
N VAL A 178 27.79 -7.61 -17.72
CA VAL A 178 26.97 -7.32 -16.54
C VAL A 178 27.62 -6.15 -15.78
N PRO A 179 26.85 -5.15 -15.32
CA PRO A 179 27.38 -4.06 -14.51
C PRO A 179 28.09 -4.57 -13.25
N THR A 180 29.21 -3.94 -12.92
CA THR A 180 29.93 -4.19 -11.65
C THR A 180 29.75 -3.06 -10.63
N ARG A 181 29.05 -1.99 -11.02
CA ARG A 181 28.80 -0.80 -10.21
C ARG A 181 27.39 -0.28 -10.49
N ARG A 182 26.87 0.50 -9.54
CA ARG A 182 25.54 1.14 -9.59
C ARG A 182 25.46 2.29 -10.60
N TYR A 183 26.59 2.69 -11.16
CA TYR A 183 26.68 3.73 -12.17
C TYR A 183 27.81 3.41 -13.15
N GLY A 184 27.67 3.95 -14.36
CA GLY A 184 28.62 3.85 -15.45
C GLY A 184 29.53 5.07 -15.57
N SER A 185 30.06 5.28 -16.76
CA SER A 185 30.95 6.40 -17.09
C SER A 185 30.21 7.71 -17.38
N ARG A 186 28.93 7.65 -17.74
CA ARG A 186 28.09 8.80 -18.12
C ARG A 186 26.74 8.72 -17.41
N PRO A 187 26.72 8.94 -16.08
CA PRO A 187 25.49 8.92 -15.31
C PRO A 187 24.66 10.18 -15.57
N ILE A 188 23.34 10.01 -15.72
CA ILE A 188 22.37 11.07 -15.48
C ILE A 188 22.21 11.24 -13.97
N LEU A 189 22.32 12.48 -13.51
CA LEU A 189 21.98 12.84 -12.14
C LEU A 189 20.50 13.25 -12.10
N PHE A 190 19.65 12.38 -11.58
CA PHE A 190 18.20 12.52 -11.59
C PHE A 190 17.70 13.16 -10.30
N ASP A 191 17.18 14.38 -10.42
CA ASP A 191 16.70 15.14 -9.27
C ASP A 191 15.38 14.58 -8.74
N LEU A 192 15.36 14.31 -7.43
CA LEU A 192 14.18 13.90 -6.68
C LEU A 192 13.42 15.10 -6.12
N ASP A 193 12.09 15.00 -6.06
CA ASP A 193 11.26 15.97 -5.35
C ASP A 193 11.45 15.86 -3.83
N PRO A 194 11.20 16.91 -3.03
CA PRO A 194 11.50 16.91 -1.59
C PRO A 194 10.92 15.74 -0.78
N ILE A 195 9.74 15.23 -1.17
CA ILE A 195 9.13 14.05 -0.53
C ILE A 195 9.84 12.76 -0.96
N GLU A 196 10.22 12.65 -2.24
CA GLU A 196 10.93 11.49 -2.79
C GLU A 196 12.33 11.31 -2.18
N GLN A 197 12.91 12.40 -1.67
CA GLN A 197 14.23 12.43 -1.02
C GLN A 197 14.24 11.85 0.40
N ILE A 198 13.07 11.60 1.01
CA ILE A 198 13.02 11.08 2.38
C ILE A 198 13.59 9.65 2.39
N ASP A 199 14.72 9.49 3.07
CA ASP A 199 15.41 8.24 3.30
C ASP A 199 15.42 7.89 4.79
N ILE A 200 14.85 6.74 5.13
CA ILE A 200 14.70 6.28 6.51
C ILE A 200 16.01 5.64 6.92
N ASN A 201 16.77 6.21 7.86
CA ASN A 201 17.98 5.61 8.42
C ASN A 201 17.94 5.41 9.93
N ARG A 202 17.12 6.20 10.61
CA ARG A 202 16.93 6.24 12.06
C ARG A 202 15.44 6.27 12.39
N GLY A 203 15.09 6.03 13.65
CA GLY A 203 13.69 6.08 14.09
C GLY A 203 13.02 7.45 13.87
N SER A 204 13.77 8.55 13.97
CA SER A 204 13.29 9.89 13.64
C SER A 204 12.83 10.03 12.19
N ASP A 205 13.54 9.37 11.27
CA ASP A 205 13.25 9.47 9.84
C ASP A 205 11.97 8.68 9.51
N LEU A 206 11.74 7.56 10.20
CA LEU A 206 10.47 6.82 10.12
C LEU A 206 9.30 7.67 10.62
N ILE A 207 9.47 8.43 11.72
CA ILE A 207 8.42 9.35 12.21
C ILE A 207 8.12 10.45 11.19
N ILE A 208 9.14 11.00 10.53
CA ILE A 208 8.96 11.99 9.45
C ILE A 208 8.21 11.36 8.28
N ALA A 209 8.61 10.17 7.84
CA ALA A 209 7.95 9.46 6.76
C ALA A 209 6.48 9.16 7.09
N GLU A 210 6.18 8.71 8.32
CA GLU A 210 4.81 8.50 8.79
C GLU A 210 3.99 9.79 8.78
N THR A 211 4.58 10.90 9.21
CA THR A 211 3.91 12.21 9.21
C THR A 211 3.56 12.66 7.80
N VAL A 212 4.47 12.48 6.84
CA VAL A 212 4.24 12.81 5.43
C VAL A 212 3.16 11.91 4.82
N ALA A 213 3.23 10.61 5.05
CA ALA A 213 2.24 9.66 4.55
C ALA A 213 0.84 9.95 5.12
N ALA A 214 0.76 10.24 6.44
CA ALA A 214 -0.48 10.64 7.10
C ALA A 214 -1.06 11.92 6.50
N GLY A 215 -0.22 12.93 6.22
CA GLY A 215 -0.65 14.16 5.57
C GLY A 215 -1.21 13.92 4.16
N GLN A 216 -0.55 13.10 3.35
CA GLN A 216 -1.04 12.73 2.01
C GLN A 216 -2.40 12.04 2.08
N ARG A 217 -2.57 11.10 3.02
CA ARG A 217 -3.83 10.36 3.20
C ARG A 217 -4.96 11.20 3.78
N ALA A 218 -4.67 12.19 4.63
CA ALA A 218 -5.68 13.04 5.26
C ALA A 218 -6.61 13.72 4.23
N THR A 219 -6.07 14.10 3.07
CA THR A 219 -6.85 14.66 1.95
C THR A 219 -7.90 13.67 1.46
N GLN A 220 -7.52 12.41 1.24
CA GLN A 220 -8.43 11.37 0.80
C GLN A 220 -9.46 11.02 1.87
N VAL A 221 -9.05 10.90 3.14
CA VAL A 221 -9.98 10.60 4.26
C VAL A 221 -11.04 11.69 4.37
N THR A 222 -10.66 12.95 4.21
CA THR A 222 -11.58 14.08 4.22
C THR A 222 -12.55 14.00 3.03
N ARG A 223 -12.05 13.66 1.85
CA ARG A 223 -12.87 13.46 0.65
C ARG A 223 -13.89 12.33 0.85
N PHE A 224 -13.46 11.15 1.30
CA PHE A 224 -14.34 10.02 1.59
C PHE A 224 -15.42 10.37 2.62
N ARG A 225 -15.06 11.11 3.68
CA ARG A 225 -16.03 11.58 4.68
C ARG A 225 -17.08 12.52 4.07
N ALA A 226 -16.71 13.36 3.10
CA ALA A 226 -17.67 14.21 2.41
C ALA A 226 -18.58 13.39 1.47
N MET A 227 -18.03 12.39 0.80
CA MET A 227 -18.73 11.58 -0.20
C MET A 227 -19.74 10.60 0.38
N ILE A 228 -19.45 10.02 1.54
CA ILE A 228 -20.20 8.88 2.11
C ILE A 228 -21.71 9.11 2.22
N SER A 229 -22.14 10.35 2.48
CA SER A 229 -23.56 10.69 2.63
C SER A 229 -24.32 10.61 1.31
N HIS A 230 -23.62 10.77 0.19
CA HIS A 230 -24.21 10.84 -1.14
C HIS A 230 -24.23 9.48 -1.85
N LEU A 231 -23.31 8.57 -1.52
CA LEU A 231 -23.23 7.24 -2.12
C LEU A 231 -24.27 6.26 -1.54
N SER A 232 -24.68 5.28 -2.34
CA SER A 232 -25.42 4.09 -1.90
C SER A 232 -24.80 2.82 -2.48
N SER A 233 -24.94 1.71 -1.76
CA SER A 233 -24.41 0.42 -2.21
C SER A 233 -25.14 -0.09 -3.45
N THR A 234 -26.42 0.25 -3.60
CA THR A 234 -27.24 -0.09 -4.78
C THR A 234 -26.70 0.51 -6.06
N VAL A 235 -26.42 1.82 -6.07
CA VAL A 235 -25.85 2.52 -7.23
C VAL A 235 -24.46 1.98 -7.57
N LEU A 236 -23.61 1.80 -6.55
CA LEU A 236 -22.28 1.24 -6.75
C LEU A 236 -22.33 -0.22 -7.26
N ALA A 237 -23.30 -1.02 -6.83
CA ALA A 237 -23.49 -2.39 -7.29
C ALA A 237 -23.84 -2.46 -8.77
N ASP A 238 -24.75 -1.60 -9.26
CA ASP A 238 -25.13 -1.57 -10.66
C ASP A 238 -24.01 -1.05 -11.56
N ILE A 239 -23.31 0.01 -11.14
CA ILE A 239 -22.11 0.49 -11.85
C ILE A 239 -21.04 -0.60 -11.95
N CYS A 240 -20.73 -1.28 -10.84
CA CYS A 240 -19.77 -2.37 -10.84
C CYS A 240 -20.22 -3.52 -11.74
N LYS A 241 -21.52 -3.83 -11.81
CA LYS A 241 -22.07 -4.84 -12.71
C LYS A 241 -21.84 -4.46 -14.17
N ASP A 242 -22.13 -3.21 -14.55
CA ASP A 242 -21.91 -2.70 -15.91
C ASP A 242 -20.44 -2.70 -16.31
N LEU A 243 -19.55 -2.44 -15.35
CA LEU A 243 -18.09 -2.46 -15.52
C LEU A 243 -17.46 -3.86 -15.36
N ALA A 244 -18.28 -4.89 -15.19
CA ALA A 244 -17.88 -6.28 -14.95
C ALA A 244 -16.90 -6.45 -13.76
N ILE A 245 -17.08 -5.66 -12.70
CA ILE A 245 -16.32 -5.71 -11.46
C ILE A 245 -17.10 -6.55 -10.43
N PRO A 246 -16.59 -7.70 -9.98
CA PRO A 246 -17.22 -8.49 -8.92
C PRO A 246 -17.01 -7.82 -7.56
N ALA A 247 -17.88 -6.87 -7.21
CA ALA A 247 -17.69 -6.00 -6.04
C ALA A 247 -18.63 -6.28 -4.86
N VAL A 248 -19.77 -6.95 -5.08
CA VAL A 248 -20.82 -7.10 -4.07
C VAL A 248 -20.52 -8.31 -3.19
N LEU A 249 -20.37 -8.09 -1.87
CA LEU A 249 -20.20 -9.21 -0.94
C LEU A 249 -21.49 -10.02 -0.79
N ALA A 250 -21.33 -11.32 -0.48
CA ALA A 250 -22.44 -12.26 -0.36
C ALA A 250 -23.57 -11.76 0.58
N PRO A 251 -24.84 -12.09 0.25
CA PRO A 251 -25.96 -11.81 1.13
C PRO A 251 -25.74 -12.36 2.54
N GLY A 252 -26.12 -11.57 3.55
CA GLY A 252 -26.03 -11.95 4.97
C GLY A 252 -25.05 -11.12 5.79
N LEU A 253 -24.12 -10.39 5.16
CA LEU A 253 -23.36 -9.35 5.85
C LEU A 253 -24.28 -8.14 6.07
N ARG A 254 -24.74 -7.97 7.32
CA ARG A 254 -25.70 -6.94 7.71
C ARG A 254 -25.12 -6.05 8.82
N PRO A 255 -25.58 -4.80 8.93
CA PRO A 255 -25.12 -3.92 10.00
C PRO A 255 -25.55 -4.45 11.37
N THR A 256 -24.62 -4.55 12.31
CA THR A 256 -24.89 -4.92 13.72
C THR A 256 -24.95 -3.69 14.63
N SER A 257 -24.11 -2.68 14.37
CA SER A 257 -24.12 -1.38 15.05
C SER A 257 -24.79 -0.26 14.25
N GLY A 258 -25.03 -0.45 12.95
CA GLY A 258 -25.66 0.56 12.07
C GLY A 258 -24.68 1.61 11.54
N GLY A 259 -25.14 2.43 10.59
CA GLY A 259 -24.36 3.51 9.97
C GLY A 259 -23.63 3.11 8.69
N LYS A 260 -23.25 4.11 7.89
CA LYS A 260 -22.46 3.91 6.66
C LYS A 260 -20.97 3.88 6.98
N LEU A 261 -20.20 3.15 6.18
CA LEU A 261 -18.74 3.28 6.13
C LEU A 261 -18.24 3.48 4.70
N LEU A 262 -17.15 4.23 4.55
CA LEU A 262 -16.39 4.37 3.31
C LEU A 262 -14.91 4.52 3.68
N GLY A 263 -14.09 3.59 3.21
CA GLY A 263 -12.67 3.58 3.56
C GLY A 263 -11.87 2.55 2.79
N ARG A 264 -10.64 2.31 3.22
CA ARG A 264 -9.70 1.38 2.58
C ARG A 264 -9.59 0.07 3.33
N ALA A 265 -9.63 -1.06 2.62
CA ALA A 265 -9.56 -2.38 3.23
C ALA A 265 -8.21 -2.62 3.94
N LYS A 266 -8.29 -3.16 5.16
CA LYS A 266 -7.19 -3.82 5.88
C LYS A 266 -7.59 -5.22 6.23
N THR A 267 -6.91 -6.18 5.64
CA THR A 267 -7.35 -7.57 5.62
C THR A 267 -6.75 -8.40 6.75
N LEU A 268 -7.60 -9.25 7.32
CA LEU A 268 -7.26 -10.26 8.31
C LEU A 268 -7.97 -11.56 7.94
N GLU A 269 -7.24 -12.67 7.96
CA GLU A 269 -7.78 -13.99 7.67
C GLU A 269 -7.60 -14.91 8.86
N LEU A 270 -8.69 -15.53 9.29
CA LEU A 270 -8.73 -16.47 10.41
C LEU A 270 -9.08 -17.86 9.90
N ARG A 271 -8.39 -18.88 10.39
CA ARG A 271 -8.67 -20.28 10.04
C ARG A 271 -9.14 -21.08 11.24
N ARG A 272 -9.88 -22.14 10.97
CA ARG A 272 -10.19 -23.17 11.96
C ARG A 272 -8.92 -23.93 12.36
N LEU A 273 -8.86 -24.34 13.61
CA LEU A 273 -7.82 -25.26 14.09
C LEU A 273 -8.09 -26.67 13.53
N GLY A 274 -7.04 -27.27 12.98
CA GLY A 274 -7.04 -28.63 12.47
C GLY A 274 -6.55 -29.65 13.52
N PRO A 275 -6.70 -30.95 13.23
CA PRO A 275 -6.24 -32.02 14.13
C PRO A 275 -4.71 -32.05 14.29
N ASP A 276 -3.97 -31.55 13.31
CA ASP A 276 -2.50 -31.51 13.30
C ASP A 276 -1.91 -30.25 13.95
N ASP A 277 -2.76 -29.30 14.35
CA ASP A 277 -2.31 -28.09 15.03
C ASP A 277 -1.80 -28.40 16.44
N PRO A 278 -0.71 -27.75 16.90
CA PRO A 278 -0.28 -27.84 18.29
C PRO A 278 -1.40 -27.50 19.28
N PRO A 279 -1.43 -28.10 20.48
CA PRO A 279 -2.49 -27.88 21.48
C PRO A 279 -2.70 -26.40 21.86
N ASP A 280 -1.70 -25.55 21.68
CA ASP A 280 -1.75 -24.13 21.99
C ASP A 280 -1.79 -23.21 20.76
N ALA A 281 -1.99 -23.76 19.56
CA ALA A 281 -2.11 -23.00 18.31
C ALA A 281 -3.24 -21.96 18.33
N TRP A 282 -4.26 -22.18 19.16
CA TRP A 282 -5.34 -21.20 19.41
C TRP A 282 -4.82 -19.86 19.94
N LYS A 283 -3.66 -19.83 20.62
CA LYS A 283 -3.03 -18.58 21.08
C LYS A 283 -2.68 -17.66 19.91
N GLY A 284 -2.54 -18.20 18.69
CA GLY A 284 -2.33 -17.39 17.49
C GLY A 284 -3.48 -16.43 17.18
N ILE A 285 -4.67 -16.60 17.78
CA ILE A 285 -5.72 -15.57 17.70
C ILE A 285 -5.29 -14.24 18.33
N TYR A 286 -4.42 -14.26 19.35
CA TYR A 286 -3.88 -13.04 19.93
C TYR A 286 -2.85 -12.38 19.02
N ASN A 287 -2.19 -13.14 18.15
CA ASN A 287 -1.33 -12.57 17.11
C ASN A 287 -2.16 -11.77 16.08
N ALA A 288 -3.47 -12.02 15.95
CA ALA A 288 -4.32 -11.21 15.09
C ALA A 288 -4.49 -9.76 15.61
N LEU A 289 -4.27 -9.50 16.90
CA LEU A 289 -4.20 -8.13 17.43
C LEU A 289 -3.03 -7.34 16.83
N ASP A 290 -2.04 -8.05 16.28
CA ASP A 290 -0.94 -7.41 15.59
C ASP A 290 -1.39 -6.70 14.31
N SER A 291 -2.50 -7.14 13.70
CA SER A 291 -3.07 -6.50 12.50
C SER A 291 -3.33 -5.00 12.68
N TYR A 292 -3.64 -4.55 13.91
CA TYR A 292 -3.90 -3.15 14.21
C TYR A 292 -2.68 -2.23 13.98
N ARG A 293 -1.46 -2.78 13.88
CA ARG A 293 -0.26 -2.00 13.52
C ARG A 293 -0.28 -1.55 12.06
N PHE A 294 -1.04 -2.22 11.19
CA PHE A 294 -1.18 -1.88 9.78
C PHE A 294 -2.37 -0.95 9.51
N VAL A 295 -3.23 -0.74 10.51
CA VAL A 295 -4.42 0.10 10.38
C VAL A 295 -4.02 1.57 10.46
N ARG A 296 -4.59 2.35 9.54
CA ARG A 296 -4.37 3.78 9.36
C ARG A 296 -5.70 4.52 9.49
N SER A 297 -5.62 5.83 9.64
CA SER A 297 -6.81 6.69 9.56
C SER A 297 -7.53 6.51 8.22
N GLY A 298 -8.83 6.19 8.28
CA GLY A 298 -9.67 5.98 7.09
C GLY A 298 -9.83 4.52 6.66
N ASP A 299 -9.22 3.57 7.37
CA ASP A 299 -9.28 2.16 6.99
C ASP A 299 -10.55 1.46 7.49
N VAL A 300 -10.94 0.40 6.78
CA VAL A 300 -12.02 -0.52 7.14
C VAL A 300 -11.37 -1.88 7.41
N ILE A 301 -11.63 -2.43 8.59
CA ILE A 301 -11.10 -3.75 8.94
C ILE A 301 -11.94 -4.81 8.26
N MET A 302 -11.31 -5.66 7.47
CA MET A 302 -11.96 -6.75 6.71
C MET A 302 -11.49 -8.09 7.29
N VAL A 303 -12.39 -8.85 7.90
CA VAL A 303 -12.06 -10.13 8.54
C VAL A 303 -12.74 -11.29 7.81
N ALA A 304 -11.97 -12.10 7.09
CA ALA A 304 -12.43 -13.39 6.57
C ALA A 304 -12.20 -14.50 7.60
N THR A 305 -13.13 -15.45 7.72
CA THR A 305 -13.00 -16.54 8.68
C THR A 305 -13.61 -17.87 8.23
N ASP A 306 -12.90 -18.97 8.47
CA ASP A 306 -13.41 -20.35 8.32
C ASP A 306 -14.25 -20.82 9.54
N VAL A 307 -14.52 -19.92 10.51
CA VAL A 307 -15.25 -20.20 11.75
C VAL A 307 -16.41 -19.18 11.91
N PRO A 308 -17.35 -19.12 10.95
CA PRO A 308 -18.33 -18.03 10.86
C PRO A 308 -19.34 -18.02 12.03
N ASP A 309 -19.47 -19.13 12.75
CA ASP A 309 -20.36 -19.30 13.89
C ASP A 309 -19.75 -18.88 15.24
N ARG A 310 -18.51 -18.36 15.24
CA ARG A 310 -17.83 -17.85 16.44
C ARG A 310 -17.48 -16.38 16.32
N ALA A 311 -17.59 -15.67 17.43
CA ALA A 311 -17.28 -14.25 17.51
C ALA A 311 -15.78 -14.03 17.64
N TYR A 312 -15.20 -13.36 16.64
CA TYR A 312 -13.84 -12.81 16.74
C TYR A 312 -13.84 -11.35 17.20
N PHE A 313 -14.79 -10.55 16.71
CA PHE A 313 -14.84 -9.11 16.92
C PHE A 313 -15.89 -8.73 17.98
N GLY A 314 -15.58 -7.74 18.80
CA GLY A 314 -16.40 -7.24 19.92
C GLY A 314 -15.86 -5.92 20.46
N ASP A 315 -16.24 -5.54 21.68
CA ASP A 315 -15.95 -4.19 22.23
C ASP A 315 -14.46 -3.86 22.28
N LEU A 316 -13.63 -4.79 22.76
CA LEU A 316 -12.17 -4.57 22.84
C LEU A 316 -11.56 -4.33 21.45
N ASN A 317 -11.97 -5.12 20.45
CA ASN A 317 -11.50 -4.97 19.08
C ASN A 317 -11.97 -3.64 18.47
N ALA A 318 -13.21 -3.23 18.73
CA ALA A 318 -13.73 -1.93 18.30
C ALA A 318 -12.91 -0.76 18.88
N ASN A 319 -12.56 -0.81 20.16
CA ASN A 319 -11.71 0.21 20.79
C ASN A 319 -10.29 0.26 20.18
N LEU A 320 -9.69 -0.90 19.88
CA LEU A 320 -8.41 -0.98 19.19
C LEU A 320 -8.50 -0.38 17.77
N ALA A 321 -9.57 -0.71 17.04
CA ALA A 321 -9.83 -0.22 15.70
C ALA A 321 -9.98 1.31 15.66
N VAL A 322 -10.82 1.86 16.54
CA VAL A 322 -11.04 3.31 16.66
C VAL A 322 -9.74 4.03 17.01
N ARG A 323 -8.95 3.50 17.96
CA ARG A 323 -7.65 4.08 18.33
C ARG A 323 -6.67 4.10 17.17
N SER A 324 -6.66 3.07 16.33
CA SER A 324 -5.81 3.01 15.13
C SER A 324 -6.34 3.87 13.97
N GLY A 325 -7.55 4.45 14.09
CA GLY A 325 -8.14 5.35 13.11
C GLY A 325 -9.05 4.68 12.07
N ALA A 326 -9.44 3.42 12.29
CA ALA A 326 -10.41 2.76 11.43
C ALA A 326 -11.77 3.50 11.45
N VAL A 327 -12.50 3.43 10.34
CA VAL A 327 -13.83 4.03 10.16
C VAL A 327 -14.97 3.02 10.23
N GLY A 328 -14.64 1.73 10.26
CA GLY A 328 -15.60 0.64 10.44
C GLY A 328 -14.95 -0.74 10.30
N ALA A 329 -15.77 -1.79 10.43
CA ALA A 329 -15.33 -3.17 10.23
C ALA A 329 -16.38 -4.02 9.51
N VAL A 330 -15.93 -4.98 8.70
CA VAL A 330 -16.75 -6.00 8.06
C VAL A 330 -16.18 -7.36 8.44
N ILE A 331 -17.01 -8.20 9.05
CA ILE A 331 -16.62 -9.50 9.62
C ILE A 331 -17.40 -10.60 8.92
N ASP A 332 -16.72 -11.49 8.20
CA ASP A 332 -17.32 -12.62 7.47
C ASP A 332 -17.74 -13.78 8.39
N GLY A 333 -18.27 -13.44 9.57
CA GLY A 333 -18.60 -14.34 10.65
C GLY A 333 -19.43 -13.62 11.72
N ALA A 334 -19.33 -14.08 12.96
CA ALA A 334 -20.08 -13.52 14.07
C ALA A 334 -19.31 -12.40 14.80
N THR A 335 -20.06 -11.50 15.44
CA THR A 335 -19.57 -10.49 16.38
C THR A 335 -20.23 -10.65 17.75
N ARG A 336 -19.69 -9.98 18.77
CA ARG A 336 -20.32 -9.86 20.09
C ARG A 336 -20.28 -8.42 20.61
N ASP A 337 -20.82 -8.21 21.82
CA ASP A 337 -20.82 -6.92 22.52
C ASP A 337 -21.51 -5.79 21.71
N THR A 338 -22.56 -6.16 20.96
CA THR A 338 -23.21 -5.30 19.96
C THR A 338 -23.72 -3.98 20.55
N ALA A 339 -24.15 -3.96 21.82
CA ALA A 339 -24.60 -2.74 22.49
C ALA A 339 -23.43 -1.76 22.73
N ASP A 340 -22.30 -2.26 23.22
CA ASP A 340 -21.10 -1.47 23.50
C ASP A 340 -20.46 -0.95 22.21
N VAL A 341 -20.34 -1.81 21.20
CA VAL A 341 -19.85 -1.42 19.87
C VAL A 341 -20.73 -0.34 19.24
N ARG A 342 -22.06 -0.45 19.39
CA ARG A 342 -23.00 0.59 18.92
C ARG A 342 -22.81 1.91 19.67
N ALA A 343 -22.55 1.87 20.97
CA ALA A 343 -22.32 3.06 21.78
C ALA A 343 -21.05 3.84 21.36
N LEU A 344 -20.07 3.16 20.74
CA LEU A 344 -18.88 3.81 20.16
C LEU A 344 -19.17 4.60 18.87
N GLY A 345 -20.33 4.39 18.25
CA GLY A 345 -20.65 4.94 16.92
C GLY A 345 -19.76 4.37 15.80
N PHE A 346 -19.22 3.16 16.01
CA PHE A 346 -18.34 2.47 15.06
C PHE A 346 -19.15 1.49 14.20
N PRO A 347 -19.32 1.73 12.89
CA PRO A 347 -20.08 0.85 12.01
C PRO A 347 -19.44 -0.54 11.87
N VAL A 348 -20.20 -1.59 12.16
CA VAL A 348 -19.79 -2.98 12.05
C VAL A 348 -20.83 -3.76 11.26
N TYR A 349 -20.33 -4.53 10.30
CA TYR A 349 -21.09 -5.45 9.47
C TYR A 349 -20.68 -6.87 9.76
N ALA A 350 -21.64 -7.77 9.96
CA ALA A 350 -21.36 -9.16 10.27
C ALA A 350 -22.47 -10.09 9.78
N ARG A 351 -22.20 -11.39 9.77
CA ARG A 351 -23.21 -12.42 9.45
C ARG A 351 -24.17 -12.69 10.61
N ALA A 352 -23.69 -12.54 11.85
CA ALA A 352 -24.46 -12.83 13.04
C ALA A 352 -23.91 -12.09 14.27
N SER A 353 -24.72 -12.05 15.33
CA SER A 353 -24.26 -11.71 16.68
C SER A 353 -24.30 -12.98 17.54
N ASN A 354 -23.18 -13.36 18.16
CA ASN A 354 -23.08 -14.56 18.99
C ASN A 354 -22.18 -14.29 20.22
N CYS A 355 -22.55 -14.77 21.40
CA CYS A 355 -21.71 -14.64 22.60
C CYS A 355 -20.53 -15.62 22.62
N ASN A 356 -20.55 -16.67 21.80
CA ASN A 356 -19.50 -17.69 21.78
C ASN A 356 -18.24 -17.21 21.05
N ASP A 357 -17.12 -17.16 21.78
CA ASP A 357 -15.83 -16.65 21.31
C ASP A 357 -15.10 -17.65 20.40
N ILE A 358 -14.27 -17.17 19.47
CA ILE A 358 -13.48 -18.01 18.57
C ILE A 358 -12.31 -18.75 19.25
N LYS A 359 -11.93 -18.35 20.47
CA LYS A 359 -10.86 -18.98 21.25
C LYS A 359 -11.05 -20.50 21.33
N LEU A 360 -9.94 -21.22 21.22
CA LEU A 360 -9.86 -22.70 21.14
C LEU A 360 -10.38 -23.31 19.82
N GLU A 361 -10.97 -22.54 18.91
CA GLU A 361 -11.50 -23.05 17.64
C GLU A 361 -10.82 -22.44 16.40
N GLY A 362 -10.27 -21.24 16.52
CA GLY A 362 -9.58 -20.56 15.43
C GLY A 362 -8.22 -19.99 15.78
N THR A 363 -7.46 -19.67 14.74
CA THR A 363 -6.16 -19.00 14.82
C THR A 363 -5.95 -18.10 13.59
N VAL A 364 -4.96 -17.20 13.65
CA VAL A 364 -4.64 -16.35 12.50
C VAL A 364 -4.06 -17.18 11.36
N ARG A 365 -4.53 -16.93 10.13
CA ARG A 365 -3.97 -17.49 8.90
C ARG A 365 -3.06 -16.48 8.21
N ALA A 366 -3.56 -15.26 8.03
CA ALA A 366 -2.84 -14.19 7.35
C ALA A 366 -3.26 -12.81 7.84
N MET A 367 -2.34 -11.85 7.75
CA MET A 367 -2.57 -10.43 7.98
C MET A 367 -2.00 -9.65 6.80
N ASN A 368 -2.70 -8.60 6.37
CA ASN A 368 -2.23 -7.72 5.30
C ASN A 368 -1.87 -8.50 4.00
N ARG A 369 -2.71 -9.49 3.66
CA ARG A 369 -2.67 -10.29 2.42
C ARG A 369 -4.05 -10.32 1.74
N PRO A 370 -4.14 -10.56 0.42
CA PRO A 370 -5.44 -10.76 -0.22
C PRO A 370 -6.25 -11.87 0.47
N ILE A 371 -7.53 -11.64 0.70
CA ILE A 371 -8.48 -12.59 1.29
C ILE A 371 -9.68 -12.79 0.37
N GLU A 372 -10.36 -13.93 0.50
CA GLU A 372 -11.67 -14.15 -0.13
C GLU A 372 -12.75 -13.89 0.94
N MET A 373 -13.68 -12.99 0.64
CA MET A 373 -14.74 -12.60 1.57
C MET A 373 -16.05 -12.52 0.83
N GLY A 374 -17.07 -13.26 1.26
CA GLY A 374 -18.38 -13.22 0.61
C GLY A 374 -18.37 -13.40 -0.92
N GLY A 375 -17.45 -14.20 -1.47
CA GLY A 375 -17.31 -14.43 -2.91
C GLY A 375 -16.57 -13.35 -3.70
N VAL A 376 -15.95 -12.39 -3.01
CA VAL A 376 -15.13 -11.32 -3.60
C VAL A 376 -13.72 -11.39 -3.03
N ARG A 377 -12.74 -11.27 -3.92
CA ARG A 377 -11.33 -11.11 -3.53
C ARG A 377 -11.08 -9.69 -3.05
N VAL A 378 -10.67 -9.56 -1.80
CA VAL A 378 -10.37 -8.28 -1.15
C VAL A 378 -8.86 -8.14 -0.98
N CYS A 379 -8.27 -7.13 -1.59
CA CYS A 379 -6.88 -6.74 -1.39
C CYS A 379 -6.78 -5.58 -0.40
N ASN A 380 -5.58 -5.38 0.17
CA ASN A 380 -5.35 -4.19 0.98
C ASN A 380 -5.45 -2.93 0.12
N ASP A 381 -6.01 -1.89 0.73
CA ASP A 381 -6.28 -0.59 0.12
C ASP A 381 -7.43 -0.54 -0.91
N ASP A 382 -8.10 -1.66 -1.19
CA ASP A 382 -9.37 -1.66 -1.93
C ASP A 382 -10.42 -0.78 -1.24
N ILE A 383 -11.32 -0.19 -2.02
CA ILE A 383 -12.30 0.75 -1.48
C ILE A 383 -13.53 -0.01 -1.03
N VAL A 384 -13.87 0.14 0.25
CA VAL A 384 -15.01 -0.51 0.87
C VAL A 384 -16.07 0.53 1.16
N PHE A 385 -17.27 0.32 0.65
CA PHE A 385 -18.47 1.06 1.01
C PHE A 385 -19.50 0.11 1.61
N ALA A 386 -20.17 0.53 2.68
CA ALA A 386 -21.33 -0.20 3.18
C ALA A 386 -22.42 0.75 3.70
N ASP A 387 -23.67 0.35 3.48
CA ASP A 387 -24.89 0.96 4.02
C ASP A 387 -25.89 -0.13 4.43
N GLU A 388 -27.18 0.16 4.59
CA GLU A 388 -28.15 -0.84 5.09
C GLU A 388 -28.40 -2.01 4.12
N ASP A 389 -28.15 -1.80 2.82
CA ASP A 389 -28.48 -2.76 1.78
C ASP A 389 -27.35 -3.79 1.58
N GLY A 390 -26.10 -3.40 1.76
CA GLY A 390 -24.97 -4.32 1.65
C GLY A 390 -23.60 -3.68 1.73
N VAL A 391 -22.59 -4.47 1.33
CA VAL A 391 -21.17 -4.11 1.33
C VAL A 391 -20.63 -4.26 -0.10
N ILE A 392 -19.97 -3.21 -0.57
CA ILE A 392 -19.30 -3.13 -1.87
C ILE A 392 -17.79 -3.02 -1.62
N VAL A 393 -17.01 -3.82 -2.34
CA VAL A 393 -15.55 -3.75 -2.37
C VAL A 393 -15.09 -3.52 -3.81
N VAL A 394 -14.51 -2.37 -4.07
CA VAL A 394 -14.00 -1.98 -5.39
C VAL A 394 -12.47 -2.05 -5.37
N PRO A 395 -11.83 -2.74 -6.34
CA PRO A 395 -10.38 -2.71 -6.48
C PRO A 395 -9.85 -1.28 -6.54
N LYS A 396 -8.78 -0.97 -5.80
CA LYS A 396 -8.26 0.40 -5.69
C LYS A 396 -7.92 1.03 -7.05
N GLU A 397 -7.50 0.22 -8.03
CA GLU A 397 -7.13 0.65 -9.38
C GLU A 397 -8.34 1.00 -10.26
N ARG A 398 -9.52 0.51 -9.89
CA ARG A 398 -10.79 0.75 -10.60
C ARG A 398 -11.68 1.76 -9.87
N TRP A 399 -11.24 2.33 -8.73
CA TRP A 399 -12.07 3.25 -7.97
C TRP A 399 -12.39 4.53 -8.74
N ASP A 400 -11.43 5.13 -9.43
CA ASP A 400 -11.62 6.43 -10.07
C ASP A 400 -12.70 6.39 -11.17
N GLU A 401 -12.81 5.29 -11.92
CA GLU A 401 -13.87 5.11 -12.93
C GLU A 401 -15.25 4.83 -12.29
N VAL A 402 -15.30 4.05 -11.20
CA VAL A 402 -16.55 3.76 -10.47
C VAL A 402 -17.06 5.02 -9.80
N GLU A 403 -16.17 5.81 -9.21
CA GLU A 403 -16.52 7.08 -8.59
C GLU A 403 -17.07 8.07 -9.62
N ALA A 404 -16.42 8.22 -10.78
CA ALA A 404 -16.90 9.10 -11.84
C ALA A 404 -18.31 8.71 -12.30
N ALA A 405 -18.54 7.42 -12.57
CA ALA A 405 -19.84 6.90 -12.94
C ALA A 405 -20.90 7.12 -11.84
N ALA A 406 -20.52 7.00 -10.57
CA ALA A 406 -21.45 7.22 -9.45
C ALA A 406 -21.99 8.64 -9.43
N TRP A 407 -21.14 9.65 -9.68
CA TRP A 407 -21.57 11.04 -9.75
C TRP A 407 -22.55 11.31 -10.90
N ASP A 408 -22.33 10.69 -12.06
CA ASP A 408 -23.21 10.81 -13.21
C ASP A 408 -24.58 10.19 -12.95
N VAL A 409 -24.61 8.95 -12.43
CA VAL A 409 -25.85 8.24 -12.09
C VAL A 409 -26.64 9.01 -11.03
N MET A 410 -25.98 9.46 -9.97
CA MET A 410 -26.65 10.20 -8.88
C MET A 410 -27.24 11.53 -9.35
N SER A 411 -26.53 12.23 -10.23
CA SER A 411 -27.02 13.48 -10.85
C SER A 411 -28.25 13.22 -11.72
N ASN A 412 -28.25 12.11 -12.48
CA ASN A 412 -29.39 11.72 -13.30
C ASN A 412 -30.59 11.29 -12.44
N GLU A 413 -30.38 10.45 -11.43
CA GLU A 413 -31.44 10.02 -10.51
C GLU A 413 -32.07 11.20 -9.76
N ALA A 414 -31.28 12.21 -9.37
CA ALA A 414 -31.81 13.40 -8.73
C ALA A 414 -32.77 14.17 -9.67
N ARG A 415 -32.45 14.27 -10.97
CA ARG A 415 -33.34 14.85 -11.98
C ARG A 415 -34.60 14.02 -12.16
N ILE A 416 -34.46 12.69 -12.26
CA ILE A 416 -35.59 11.76 -12.39
C ILE A 416 -36.53 11.88 -11.18
N ARG A 417 -35.98 11.87 -9.95
CA ARG A 417 -36.74 12.07 -8.71
C ARG A 417 -37.50 13.40 -8.72
N MET A 418 -36.87 14.48 -9.17
CA MET A 418 -37.52 15.79 -9.30
C MET A 418 -38.65 15.79 -10.33
N TYR A 419 -38.45 15.18 -11.51
CA TYR A 419 -39.48 15.08 -12.53
C TYR A 419 -40.66 14.22 -12.08
N ALA A 420 -40.38 13.07 -11.46
CA ALA A 420 -41.40 12.21 -10.88
C ALA A 420 -42.23 12.94 -9.80
N ALA A 421 -41.57 13.67 -8.89
CA ALA A 421 -42.24 14.45 -7.85
C ALA A 421 -43.12 15.59 -8.41
N ARG A 422 -42.79 16.10 -9.60
CA ARG A 422 -43.59 17.11 -10.31
C ARG A 422 -44.72 16.51 -11.16
N GLY A 423 -44.88 15.18 -11.16
CA GLY A 423 -45.93 14.49 -11.90
C GLY A 423 -45.70 14.45 -13.42
N ARG A 424 -44.44 14.56 -13.86
CA ARG A 424 -44.10 14.44 -15.29
C ARG A 424 -44.35 13.01 -15.78
N ASP A 425 -44.82 12.88 -17.02
CA ASP A 425 -45.08 11.59 -17.63
C ASP A 425 -43.80 10.74 -17.78
N ILE A 426 -43.93 9.42 -17.61
CA ILE A 426 -42.79 8.49 -17.64
C ILE A 426 -42.09 8.47 -19.01
N GLY A 427 -42.83 8.59 -20.11
CA GLY A 427 -42.28 8.60 -21.46
C GLY A 427 -41.39 9.82 -21.70
N GLU A 428 -41.79 10.98 -21.17
CA GLU A 428 -40.98 12.19 -21.23
C GLU A 428 -39.73 12.12 -20.36
N ILE A 429 -39.83 11.51 -19.17
CA ILE A 429 -38.68 11.30 -18.29
C ILE A 429 -37.66 10.39 -18.98
N LEU A 430 -38.09 9.26 -19.54
CA LEU A 430 -37.22 8.33 -20.25
C LEU A 430 -36.58 8.95 -21.50
N ALA A 431 -37.33 9.78 -22.23
CA ALA A 431 -36.81 10.46 -23.42
C ALA A 431 -35.68 11.46 -23.08
N GLU A 432 -35.71 12.08 -21.91
CA GLU A 432 -34.72 13.10 -21.51
C GLU A 432 -33.59 12.54 -20.64
N CYS A 433 -33.89 11.63 -19.73
CA CYS A 433 -32.95 11.08 -18.75
C CYS A 433 -32.40 9.70 -19.14
N GLY A 434 -32.89 9.11 -20.23
CA GLY A 434 -32.55 7.75 -20.64
C GLY A 434 -33.24 6.68 -19.79
N THR A 435 -32.85 5.42 -20.01
CA THR A 435 -33.26 4.30 -19.16
C THR A 435 -32.46 4.31 -17.87
N PHE A 436 -33.14 4.11 -16.75
CA PHE A 436 -32.58 4.11 -15.40
C PHE A 436 -33.13 2.92 -14.62
#